data_AF-A0A010RIE2-F1
#
_entry.id   AF-A0A010RIE2-F1
#
_cell.length_a   1.000
_cell.length_b   1.000
_cell.length_c   1.000
_cell.angle_alpha   90.00
_cell.angle_beta   90.00
_cell.angle_gamma   90.00
#
_symmetry.space_group_name_H-M   'P 1'
#
loop_
_entity.id
_entity.type
_entity.pdbx_description
1 polymer ?
#
loop_
_entity_poly.entity_id
_entity_poly.type
_entity_poly.pdbx_seq_one_letter_code
_entity_poly.pdbx_strand_id
1 'polypeptide(L)'
;MRFQIAVAAVALISGAVADSHDYCACQQWSNGPVDHAATAKVAAKPCYGYVWGPSEHLASSKTDWFAHSPGPRKDGQYLQNMIKKWKIDGNDFNRRCRDAGAKDSTCFSCSNLQVNGDGKVQCNRG
;
A
#
# COMPACT_ATOMS: atom_id res chain seq x y z
N MET A 1 40.68 5.04 46.03
CA MET A 1 40.38 4.28 44.79
C MET A 1 39.11 4.85 44.19
N ARG A 2 39.18 5.46 43.00
CA ARG A 2 38.05 6.15 42.36
C ARG A 2 37.30 5.14 41.48
N PHE A 3 36.07 4.78 41.86
CA PHE A 3 35.19 3.95 41.05
C PHE A 3 34.60 4.81 39.92
N GLN A 4 35.04 4.57 38.69
CA GLN A 4 34.43 5.14 37.50
C GLN A 4 33.22 4.30 37.12
N ILE A 5 32.02 4.88 37.20
CA ILE A 5 30.77 4.26 36.75
C ILE A 5 30.68 4.49 35.25
N ALA A 6 30.90 3.44 34.46
CA ALA A 6 30.64 3.45 33.02
C ALA A 6 29.13 3.29 32.79
N VAL A 7 28.45 4.37 32.41
CA VAL A 7 27.05 4.34 31.98
C VAL A 7 27.02 3.88 30.52
N ALA A 8 26.70 2.60 30.30
CA ALA A 8 26.47 2.06 28.96
C ALA A 8 25.08 2.49 28.48
N ALA A 9 25.01 3.49 27.60
CA ALA A 9 23.78 3.88 26.93
C ALA A 9 23.42 2.83 25.86
N VAL A 10 22.44 1.98 26.16
CA VAL A 10 21.83 1.07 25.19
C VAL A 10 20.88 1.89 24.31
N ALA A 11 21.35 2.30 23.14
CA ALA A 11 20.50 2.87 22.09
C ALA A 11 19.63 1.75 21.51
N LEU A 12 18.39 1.63 22.00
CA LEU A 12 17.37 0.80 21.38
C LEU A 12 16.97 1.45 20.05
N ILE A 13 17.61 1.02 18.96
CA ILE A 13 17.19 1.34 17.61
C ILE A 13 15.89 0.56 17.39
N SER A 14 14.75 1.16 17.72
CA SER A 14 13.43 0.65 17.38
C SER A 14 13.26 0.75 15.87
N GLY A 15 13.73 -0.27 15.15
CA GLY A 15 13.42 -0.44 13.73
C GLY A 15 11.91 -0.62 13.59
N ALA A 16 11.19 0.44 13.19
CA ALA A 16 9.84 0.29 12.71
C ALA A 16 9.91 -0.62 11.48
N VAL A 17 9.47 -1.87 11.62
CA VAL A 17 9.35 -2.78 10.49
C VAL A 17 8.32 -2.15 9.56
N ALA A 18 8.75 -1.68 8.40
CA ALA A 18 7.85 -1.07 7.42
C ALA A 18 6.81 -2.11 7.00
N ASP A 19 5.54 -1.80 7.20
CA ASP A 19 4.41 -2.66 6.81
C ASP A 19 4.30 -2.65 5.28
N SER A 20 5.05 -3.53 4.62
CA SER A 20 5.40 -3.40 3.20
C SER A 20 4.44 -4.17 2.29
N HIS A 21 3.77 -3.45 1.38
CA HIS A 21 2.76 -4.01 0.45
C HIS A 21 3.04 -3.65 -1.01
N ASP A 22 2.54 -4.45 -1.96
CA ASP A 22 2.62 -4.08 -3.39
C ASP A 22 1.59 -3.02 -3.76
N TYR A 23 0.37 -3.16 -3.23
CA TYR A 23 -0.79 -2.41 -3.65
C TYR A 23 -1.57 -1.88 -2.43
N CYS A 24 -2.01 -0.62 -2.49
CA CYS A 24 -2.82 -0.01 -1.44
C CYS A 24 -3.91 0.90 -2.01
N ALA A 25 -5.04 1.02 -1.31
CA ALA A 25 -6.12 1.94 -1.62
C ALA A 25 -6.74 2.52 -0.34
N CYS A 26 -7.33 3.70 -0.41
CA CYS A 26 -8.07 4.28 0.71
C CYS A 26 -9.44 3.61 0.86
N GLN A 27 -10.00 3.59 2.07
CA GLN A 27 -11.35 3.09 2.35
C GLN A 27 -12.24 4.17 2.96
N GLN A 28 -13.53 4.11 2.62
CA GLN A 28 -14.53 5.05 3.14
C GLN A 28 -14.70 4.92 4.67
N TRP A 29 -14.49 3.70 5.21
CA TRP A 29 -14.42 3.34 6.63
C TRP A 29 -13.65 2.02 6.78
N SER A 30 -13.26 1.66 8.00
CA SER A 30 -12.52 0.43 8.27
C SER A 30 -13.26 -0.81 7.77
N ASN A 31 -12.58 -1.66 6.99
CA ASN A 31 -13.17 -2.81 6.29
C ASN A 31 -14.32 -2.46 5.30
N GLY A 32 -14.51 -1.18 4.96
CA GLY A 32 -15.48 -0.70 3.98
C GLY A 32 -15.03 -0.87 2.52
N PRO A 33 -15.78 -0.33 1.56
CA PRO A 33 -15.38 -0.28 0.16
C PRO A 33 -14.18 0.65 -0.06
N VAL A 34 -13.51 0.49 -1.21
CA VAL A 34 -12.47 1.42 -1.65
C VAL A 34 -13.07 2.81 -1.87
N ASP A 35 -12.43 3.83 -1.29
CA ASP A 35 -12.71 5.23 -1.55
C ASP A 35 -11.88 5.70 -2.75
N HIS A 36 -12.47 5.62 -3.95
CA HIS A 36 -11.78 5.98 -5.18
C HIS A 36 -11.40 7.47 -5.21
N ALA A 37 -12.23 8.36 -4.66
CA ALA A 37 -11.97 9.79 -4.68
C ALA A 37 -10.77 10.15 -3.77
N ALA A 38 -10.70 9.58 -2.56
CA ALA A 38 -9.56 9.76 -1.68
C ALA A 38 -8.29 9.11 -2.24
N THR A 39 -8.40 7.90 -2.81
CA THR A 39 -7.28 7.22 -3.47
C THR A 39 -6.72 8.07 -4.62
N ALA A 40 -7.60 8.68 -5.43
CA ALA A 40 -7.18 9.59 -6.50
C ALA A 40 -6.48 10.86 -5.98
N LYS A 41 -6.92 11.42 -4.85
CA LYS A 41 -6.22 12.54 -4.19
C LYS A 41 -4.81 12.15 -3.75
N VAL A 42 -4.63 10.95 -3.20
CA VAL A 42 -3.32 10.42 -2.82
C VAL A 42 -2.43 10.21 -4.05
N ALA A 43 -2.97 9.64 -5.13
CA ALA A 43 -2.26 9.45 -6.40
C ALA A 43 -1.83 10.76 -7.06
N ALA A 44 -2.62 11.83 -6.88
CA ALA A 44 -2.35 13.14 -7.48
C ALA A 44 -1.22 13.93 -6.80
N LYS A 45 -0.69 13.47 -5.66
CA LYS A 45 0.41 14.13 -4.94
C LYS A 45 1.76 13.65 -5.48
N PRO A 46 2.52 14.48 -6.22
CA PRO A 46 3.75 14.02 -6.89
C PRO A 46 4.83 13.56 -5.91
N CYS A 47 4.92 14.21 -4.75
CA CYS A 47 5.88 13.87 -3.70
C CYS A 47 5.65 12.49 -3.06
N TYR A 48 4.49 11.87 -3.29
CA TYR A 48 4.17 10.56 -2.74
C TYR A 48 4.71 9.41 -3.57
N GLY A 49 5.03 9.63 -4.85
CA GLY A 49 5.66 8.64 -5.71
C GLY A 49 4.77 7.42 -6.00
N TYR A 50 3.46 7.60 -6.07
CA TYR A 50 2.52 6.52 -6.37
C TYR A 50 1.95 6.64 -7.78
N VAL A 51 1.62 5.49 -8.37
CA VAL A 51 0.92 5.36 -9.64
C VAL A 51 -0.20 4.33 -9.50
N TRP A 52 -1.20 4.39 -10.37
CA TRP A 52 -2.23 3.36 -10.42
C TRP A 52 -1.62 2.01 -10.82
N GLY A 53 -1.94 0.96 -10.06
CA GLY A 53 -1.47 -0.40 -10.27
C GLY A 53 -2.42 -1.23 -11.16
N PRO A 54 -1.98 -2.38 -11.70
CA PRO A 54 -0.60 -2.88 -11.72
C PRO A 54 0.22 -2.30 -12.89
N SER A 55 0.70 -1.06 -12.82
CA SER A 55 1.43 -0.39 -13.92
C SER A 55 2.73 -1.08 -14.33
N GLU A 56 3.33 -1.88 -13.44
CA GLU A 56 4.48 -2.72 -13.77
C GLU A 56 4.17 -3.79 -14.83
N HIS A 57 2.93 -4.28 -14.86
CA HIS A 57 2.47 -5.34 -15.75
C HIS A 57 1.54 -4.82 -16.85
N LEU A 58 0.79 -3.74 -16.57
CA LEU A 58 -0.22 -3.15 -17.43
C LEU A 58 0.01 -1.64 -17.51
N ALA A 59 0.77 -1.20 -18.52
CA ALA A 59 1.11 0.21 -18.70
C ALA A 59 -0.16 1.09 -18.68
N SER A 60 -0.17 2.11 -17.84
CA SER A 60 -1.31 3.04 -17.64
C SER A 60 -2.57 2.45 -16.97
N SER A 61 -2.43 1.32 -16.24
CA SER A 61 -3.55 0.67 -15.58
C SER A 61 -4.24 1.55 -14.55
N LYS A 62 -5.54 1.83 -14.78
CA LYS A 62 -6.55 2.06 -13.73
C LYS A 62 -7.46 0.84 -13.64
N THR A 63 -6.91 -0.35 -13.79
CA THR A 63 -7.69 -1.57 -13.87
C THR A 63 -8.25 -1.94 -12.50
N ASP A 64 -9.53 -2.33 -12.47
CA ASP A 64 -10.15 -2.83 -11.26
C ASP A 64 -9.59 -4.21 -10.88
N TRP A 65 -9.25 -4.35 -9.61
CA TRP A 65 -8.94 -5.63 -9.00
C TRP A 65 -10.22 -6.29 -8.50
N PHE A 66 -10.29 -7.60 -8.66
CA PHE A 66 -11.33 -8.42 -8.08
C PHE A 66 -10.99 -8.75 -6.62
N ALA A 67 -11.97 -8.60 -5.72
CA ALA A 67 -11.86 -8.98 -4.33
C ALA A 67 -11.63 -10.50 -4.23
N HIS A 68 -10.44 -10.91 -3.80
CA HIS A 68 -10.04 -12.30 -3.77
C HIS A 68 -8.94 -12.57 -2.73
N SER A 69 -8.75 -13.83 -2.36
CA SER A 69 -7.67 -14.27 -1.48
C SER A 69 -6.88 -15.42 -2.14
N PRO A 70 -5.58 -15.23 -2.44
CA PRO A 70 -4.77 -14.04 -2.14
C PRO A 70 -5.21 -12.83 -2.97
N GLY A 71 -4.89 -11.61 -2.51
CA GLY A 71 -5.27 -10.38 -3.19
C GLY A 71 -5.99 -9.36 -2.31
N PRO A 72 -6.65 -8.37 -2.93
CA PRO A 72 -7.38 -7.36 -2.19
C PRO A 72 -8.64 -7.94 -1.57
N ARG A 73 -8.98 -7.48 -0.37
CA ARG A 73 -10.24 -7.85 0.32
C ARG A 73 -11.47 -7.16 -0.24
N LYS A 74 -11.29 -6.20 -1.16
CA LYS A 74 -12.32 -5.31 -1.71
C LYS A 74 -12.07 -5.13 -3.20
N ASP A 75 -13.14 -4.98 -3.97
CA ASP A 75 -13.02 -4.62 -5.38
C ASP A 75 -12.55 -3.17 -5.49
N GLY A 76 -11.82 -2.86 -6.56
CA GLY A 76 -11.55 -1.48 -6.97
C GLY A 76 -10.14 -1.26 -7.49
N GLN A 77 -9.78 0.02 -7.63
CA GLN A 77 -8.49 0.45 -8.13
C GLN A 77 -7.52 0.73 -6.98
N TYR A 78 -6.30 0.22 -7.14
CA TYR A 78 -5.25 0.31 -6.15
C TYR A 78 -4.04 1.05 -6.70
N LEU A 79 -3.29 1.69 -5.80
CA LEU A 79 -2.02 2.33 -6.10
C LEU A 79 -0.88 1.35 -5.84
N GLN A 80 0.20 1.54 -6.57
CA GLN A 80 1.50 0.93 -6.34
C GLN A 80 2.59 2.01 -6.29
N ASN A 81 3.79 1.63 -5.87
CA ASN A 81 4.94 2.52 -5.96
C ASN A 81 5.30 2.79 -7.44
N MET A 82 5.69 4.03 -7.74
CA MET A 82 6.16 4.44 -9.06
C MET A 82 7.52 3.80 -9.40
N ILE A 83 8.35 3.59 -8.38
CA ILE A 83 9.62 2.88 -8.54
C ILE A 83 9.32 1.39 -8.54
N LYS A 84 9.69 0.70 -9.62
CA LYS A 84 9.37 -0.72 -9.80
C LYS A 84 9.89 -1.56 -8.63
N LYS A 85 9.11 -2.55 -8.19
CA LYS A 85 9.41 -3.46 -7.08
C LYS A 85 9.50 -2.79 -5.70
N TRP A 86 9.34 -1.47 -5.61
CA TRP A 86 9.28 -0.82 -4.30
C TRP A 86 7.93 -1.07 -3.67
N LYS A 87 7.96 -1.39 -2.38
CA LYS A 87 6.75 -1.59 -1.59
C LYS A 87 6.21 -0.26 -1.08
N ILE A 88 4.92 -0.24 -0.78
CA ILE A 88 4.24 0.82 -0.06
C ILE A 88 4.29 0.48 1.44
N ASP A 89 4.73 1.42 2.26
CA ASP A 89 4.52 1.35 3.71
C ASP A 89 3.04 1.64 4.02
N GLY A 90 2.32 0.63 4.50
CA GLY A 90 0.90 0.68 4.80
C GLY A 90 0.55 1.68 5.90
N ASN A 91 1.43 1.91 6.88
CA ASN A 91 1.19 2.89 7.94
C ASN A 91 1.26 4.33 7.42
N ASP A 92 2.28 4.61 6.60
CA ASP A 92 2.41 5.89 5.92
C ASP A 92 1.26 6.10 4.92
N PHE A 93 0.90 5.07 4.16
CA PHE A 93 -0.22 5.14 3.22
C PHE A 93 -1.55 5.42 3.94
N ASN A 94 -1.82 4.77 5.08
CA ASN A 94 -3.01 5.03 5.89
C ASN A 94 -3.09 6.50 6.34
N ARG A 95 -1.96 7.06 6.81
CA ARG A 95 -1.88 8.49 7.16
C ARG A 95 -2.22 9.37 5.96
N ARG A 96 -1.65 9.10 4.79
CA ARG A 96 -1.93 9.84 3.54
C ARG A 96 -3.42 9.73 3.15
N CYS A 97 -4.06 8.58 3.35
CA CYS A 97 -5.50 8.41 3.14
C CYS A 97 -6.34 9.28 4.08
N ARG A 98 -5.96 9.34 5.36
CA ARG A 98 -6.63 10.21 6.35
C ARG A 98 -6.49 11.69 5.98
N ASP A 99 -5.31 12.11 5.55
CA ASP A 99 -5.06 13.48 5.07
C ASP A 99 -5.88 13.81 3.81
N ALA A 100 -6.21 12.81 2.99
CA ALA A 100 -7.07 12.95 1.82
C ALA A 100 -8.58 12.94 2.13
N GLY A 101 -8.97 12.69 3.40
CA GLY A 101 -10.35 12.67 3.88
C GLY A 101 -10.99 11.28 4.00
N ALA A 102 -10.24 10.20 3.69
CA ALA A 102 -10.70 8.84 3.95
C ALA A 102 -10.56 8.47 5.44
N LYS A 103 -11.20 7.37 5.84
CA LYS A 103 -11.18 6.92 7.24
C LYS A 103 -10.14 5.84 7.50
N ASP A 104 -9.80 5.05 6.48
CA ASP A 104 -8.86 3.94 6.59
C ASP A 104 -8.15 3.66 5.26
N SER A 105 -7.30 2.63 5.24
CA SER A 105 -6.66 2.09 4.04
C SER A 105 -6.68 0.57 4.02
N THR A 106 -6.58 -0.01 2.83
CA THR A 106 -6.40 -1.45 2.64
C THR A 106 -5.23 -1.70 1.71
N CYS A 107 -4.37 -2.64 2.10
CA CYS A 107 -3.19 -3.02 1.34
C CYS A 107 -3.10 -4.53 1.17
N PHE A 108 -2.41 -4.97 0.13
CA PHE A 108 -2.10 -6.37 -0.13
C PHE A 108 -0.83 -6.51 -0.97
N SER A 109 -0.26 -7.71 -0.96
CA SER A 109 0.82 -8.10 -1.86
C SER A 109 0.34 -9.16 -2.85
N CYS A 110 0.91 -9.16 -4.05
CA CYS A 110 0.56 -10.14 -5.07
C CYS A 110 1.79 -10.76 -5.73
N SER A 111 1.92 -12.08 -5.61
CA SER A 111 3.02 -12.84 -6.21
C SER A 111 2.74 -13.29 -7.64
N ASN A 112 1.47 -13.53 -7.98
CA ASN A 112 1.08 -14.05 -9.29
C ASN A 112 -0.14 -13.30 -9.81
N LEU A 113 0.07 -12.41 -10.79
CA LEU A 113 -0.95 -11.54 -11.35
C LEU A 113 -1.58 -12.17 -12.58
N GLN A 114 -2.90 -12.22 -12.63
CA GLN A 114 -3.67 -12.65 -13.81
C GLN A 114 -4.62 -11.55 -14.25
N VAL A 115 -4.67 -11.32 -15.56
CA VAL A 115 -5.71 -10.50 -16.19
C VAL A 115 -6.79 -11.43 -16.71
N ASN A 116 -8.02 -11.22 -16.27
CA ASN A 116 -9.18 -12.02 -16.64
C ASN A 116 -9.77 -11.55 -17.98
N GLY A 117 -10.61 -12.38 -18.60
CA GLY A 117 -11.26 -12.07 -19.88
C GLY A 117 -12.21 -10.88 -19.84
N ASP A 118 -12.67 -10.48 -18.66
CA ASP A 118 -13.47 -9.27 -18.41
C ASP A 118 -12.60 -8.00 -18.22
N GLY A 119 -11.28 -8.13 -18.34
CA GLY A 119 -10.32 -7.05 -18.16
C GLY A 119 -9.97 -6.75 -16.71
N LYS A 120 -10.57 -7.42 -15.72
CA LYS A 120 -10.19 -7.26 -14.31
C LYS A 120 -8.91 -7.99 -13.96
N VAL A 121 -8.26 -7.54 -12.90
CA VAL A 121 -7.06 -8.19 -12.37
C VAL A 121 -7.41 -9.04 -11.16
N GLN A 122 -6.83 -10.24 -11.09
CA GLN A 122 -6.90 -11.11 -9.95
C GLN A 122 -5.49 -11.45 -9.46
N CYS A 123 -5.33 -11.55 -8.15
CA CYS A 123 -4.14 -12.13 -7.57
C CYS A 123 -4.33 -13.63 -7.32
N ASN A 124 -3.35 -14.44 -7.70
CA ASN A 124 -3.34 -15.88 -7.50
C ASN A 124 -2.22 -16.29 -6.55
N ARG A 125 -2.27 -17.52 -6.04
CA ARG A 125 -1.12 -18.11 -5.36
C ARG A 125 0.00 -18.32 -6.39
N GLY A 126 1.21 -17.95 -5.99
CA GLY A 126 2.45 -18.20 -6.75
C GLY A 126 3.08 -19.53 -6.35
#